data_AF-A0A816A9T7-F1
#
_entry.id   AF-A0A816A9T7-F1
#
_cell.length_a   1.000
_cell.length_b   1.000
_cell.length_c   1.000
_cell.angle_alpha   90.00
_cell.angle_beta   90.00
_cell.angle_gamma   90.00
#
_symmetry.space_group_name_H-M   'P 1'
#
loop_
_entity.id
_entity.type
_entity.pdbx_description
1 polymer ?
#
loop_
_entity_poly.entity_id
_entity_poly.type
_entity_poly.pdbx_seq_one_letter_code
_entity_poly.pdbx_strand_id
1 'polypeptide(L)'
;MVRKKSAAVKARTRKRTYERKKTQDRVSRSWRKLLLIVTAVNKFLRFRRWDIALACSTSDLNTSQSNKIFLNNVSFVQKDMESTYVNKTDATNYLEDLNVVQATIKTLISKDNLFRKRESERVTVIFQKKYTNNSNFREKEKTRSRTHGLEKYRKYVSFRQEKKQRSKTYILNKYHNNSDFRNRTKTEVLRKYYTDNSIRLKMIQRALNSYRSDNTLMKRNSRRLYNQRKRILKKYTIIQSHKCTIKHRDLYINSLNRFRQIIREGPDYICISCRLALFRNQVMPFVEEKYIKQNMTNEIKKHIQSYFDYSSSKEQKWICKLCLDKIKKKQMPSRAIMNKLKVCEVLSELKKLNNLEKHLIALRLPFMKVINLTSGKLSSRLAQK
;
A
#
# COMPACT_ATOMS: atom_id res chain seq x y z
N MET A 1 58.37 -24.98 -54.00
CA MET A 1 57.02 -24.38 -54.18
C MET A 1 56.03 -24.97 -53.16
N VAL A 2 55.67 -24.24 -52.10
CA VAL A 2 54.68 -24.71 -51.11
C VAL A 2 53.28 -24.31 -51.59
N ARG A 3 52.48 -25.29 -52.08
CA ARG A 3 51.07 -25.07 -52.48
C ARG A 3 50.26 -24.59 -51.28
N LYS A 4 49.90 -23.30 -51.28
CA LYS A 4 49.01 -22.71 -50.26
C LYS A 4 47.65 -23.41 -50.33
N LYS A 5 47.27 -24.11 -49.26
CA LYS A 5 45.94 -24.75 -49.14
C LYS A 5 44.83 -23.71 -49.32
N SER A 6 43.82 -24.04 -50.13
CA SER A 6 42.68 -23.16 -50.39
C SER A 6 41.94 -22.81 -49.09
N ALA A 7 41.28 -21.65 -49.09
CA ALA A 7 40.51 -21.17 -47.95
C ALA A 7 39.48 -22.21 -47.47
N ALA A 8 38.86 -22.96 -48.39
CA ALA A 8 37.91 -24.02 -48.09
C ALA A 8 38.53 -25.18 -47.29
N VAL A 9 39.77 -25.58 -47.62
CA VAL A 9 40.48 -26.65 -46.90
C VAL A 9 40.84 -26.19 -45.48
N LYS A 10 41.26 -24.93 -45.32
CA LYS A 10 41.54 -24.33 -43.99
C LYS A 10 40.28 -24.22 -43.13
N ALA A 11 39.13 -23.91 -43.72
CA ALA A 11 37.85 -23.86 -43.01
C ALA A 11 37.41 -25.26 -42.51
N ARG A 12 37.54 -26.28 -43.36
CA ARG A 12 37.22 -27.67 -42.98
C ARG A 12 38.11 -28.21 -41.87
N THR A 13 39.41 -27.92 -41.90
CA THR A 13 40.33 -28.35 -40.83
C THR A 13 40.04 -27.63 -39.51
N ARG A 14 39.70 -26.33 -39.55
CA ARG A 14 39.26 -25.57 -38.36
C ARG A 14 37.97 -26.11 -37.76
N LYS A 15 36.97 -26.45 -38.58
CA LYS A 15 35.71 -27.06 -38.10
C LYS A 15 35.96 -28.42 -37.43
N ARG A 16 36.79 -29.28 -38.03
CA ARG A 16 37.15 -30.58 -37.45
C ARG A 16 37.95 -30.46 -36.14
N THR A 17 38.86 -29.49 -36.04
CA THR A 17 39.61 -29.24 -34.79
C THR A 17 38.72 -28.68 -33.68
N TYR A 18 37.77 -27.80 -34.02
CA TYR A 18 36.77 -27.31 -33.06
C TYR A 18 35.88 -28.44 -32.53
N GLU A 19 35.33 -29.29 -33.40
CA GLU A 19 34.50 -30.42 -32.96
C GLU A 19 35.29 -31.40 -32.09
N ARG A 20 36.56 -31.72 -32.45
CA ARG A 20 37.43 -32.55 -31.60
C ARG A 20 37.65 -31.96 -30.21
N LYS A 21 37.96 -30.65 -30.11
CA LYS A 21 38.10 -29.96 -28.81
C LYS A 21 36.79 -29.99 -28.01
N LYS A 22 35.65 -29.79 -28.66
CA LYS A 22 34.33 -29.81 -28.03
C LYS A 22 33.98 -31.20 -27.47
N THR A 23 34.32 -32.28 -28.18
CA THR A 23 34.18 -33.66 -27.66
C THR A 23 35.13 -33.92 -26.49
N GLN A 24 36.40 -33.49 -26.58
CA GLN A 24 37.38 -33.67 -25.52
C GLN A 24 36.96 -32.93 -24.24
N ASP A 25 36.45 -31.70 -24.35
CA ASP A 25 35.89 -30.94 -23.23
C ASP A 25 34.68 -31.62 -22.59
N ARG A 26 33.79 -32.24 -23.37
CA ARG A 26 32.66 -33.01 -22.83
C ARG A 26 33.15 -34.22 -22.04
N VAL A 27 34.10 -34.98 -22.58
CA VAL A 27 34.69 -36.15 -21.91
C VAL A 27 35.39 -35.74 -20.62
N SER A 28 36.19 -34.66 -20.63
CA SER A 28 36.86 -34.16 -19.43
C SER A 28 35.87 -33.67 -18.35
N ARG A 29 34.74 -33.04 -18.74
CA ARG A 29 33.69 -32.66 -17.78
C ARG A 29 32.99 -33.87 -17.19
N SER A 30 32.71 -34.91 -17.99
CA SER A 30 32.14 -36.16 -17.50
C SER A 30 33.09 -36.88 -16.54
N TRP A 31 34.39 -36.93 -16.87
CA TRP A 31 35.42 -37.48 -15.98
C TRP A 31 35.51 -36.74 -14.64
N ARG A 32 35.47 -35.39 -14.65
CA ARG A 32 35.45 -34.61 -13.40
C ARG A 32 34.20 -34.90 -12.56
N LYS A 33 33.03 -35.08 -13.18
CA LYS A 33 31.82 -35.48 -12.47
C LYS A 33 31.94 -36.88 -11.86
N LEU A 34 32.50 -37.83 -12.61
CA LEU A 34 32.71 -39.21 -12.17
C LEU A 34 33.70 -39.26 -11.01
N LEU A 35 34.80 -38.50 -11.09
CA LEU A 35 35.74 -38.33 -9.99
C LEU A 35 35.07 -37.74 -8.75
N LEU A 36 34.26 -36.68 -8.90
CA LEU A 36 33.52 -36.09 -7.77
C LEU A 36 32.55 -37.09 -7.12
N ILE A 37 31.88 -37.92 -7.93
CA ILE A 37 30.99 -38.99 -7.43
C ILE A 37 31.80 -40.03 -6.67
N VAL A 38 32.92 -40.53 -7.22
CA VAL A 38 33.79 -41.51 -6.55
C VAL A 38 34.35 -40.95 -5.25
N THR A 39 34.78 -39.69 -5.23
CA THR A 39 35.28 -39.03 -4.01
C THR A 39 34.17 -38.86 -2.97
N ALA A 40 32.94 -38.52 -3.40
CA ALA A 40 31.80 -38.40 -2.50
C ALA A 40 31.39 -39.76 -1.91
N VAL A 41 31.39 -40.83 -2.73
CA VAL A 41 31.10 -42.20 -2.29
C VAL A 41 32.18 -42.69 -1.33
N ASN A 42 33.47 -42.47 -1.62
CA ASN A 42 34.56 -42.83 -0.71
C ASN A 42 34.50 -42.07 0.61
N LYS A 43 34.12 -40.78 0.58
CA LYS A 43 33.91 -39.98 1.80
C LYS A 43 32.73 -40.52 2.60
N PHE A 44 31.63 -40.87 1.95
CA PHE A 44 30.46 -41.49 2.57
C PHE A 44 30.79 -42.85 3.22
N LEU A 45 31.52 -43.73 2.53
CA LEU A 45 31.94 -45.02 3.05
C LEU A 45 32.92 -44.88 4.24
N ARG A 46 33.81 -43.88 4.22
CA ARG A 46 34.68 -43.57 5.37
C ARG A 46 33.89 -43.07 6.58
N PHE A 47 32.90 -42.20 6.39
CA PHE A 47 32.01 -41.76 7.47
C PHE A 47 31.21 -42.91 8.07
N ARG A 48 30.66 -43.81 7.23
CA ARG A 48 29.99 -45.04 7.67
C ARG A 48 30.90 -45.95 8.52
N ARG A 49 32.17 -46.13 8.14
CA ARG A 49 33.13 -46.90 8.93
C ARG A 49 33.42 -46.27 10.29
N TRP A 50 33.46 -44.93 10.35
CA TRP A 50 33.64 -44.18 11.59
C TRP A 50 32.43 -44.26 12.52
N ASP A 51 31.21 -44.12 11.99
CA ASP A 51 29.97 -44.25 12.76
C ASP A 51 29.82 -45.67 13.36
N ILE A 52 30.23 -46.70 12.60
CA ILE A 52 30.26 -48.09 13.09
C ILE A 52 31.33 -48.26 14.18
N ALA A 53 32.54 -47.72 13.98
CA ALA A 53 33.60 -47.79 14.99
C ALA A 53 33.21 -47.07 16.30
N LEU A 54 32.51 -45.93 16.21
CA LEU A 54 32.01 -45.19 17.37
C LEU A 54 30.84 -45.90 18.08
N ALA A 55 29.98 -46.60 17.33
CA ALA A 55 28.94 -47.45 17.88
C ALA A 55 29.51 -48.69 18.59
N CYS A 56 30.61 -49.27 18.09
CA CYS A 56 31.27 -50.41 18.71
C CYS A 56 32.11 -50.04 19.95
N SER A 57 32.55 -48.79 20.08
CA SER A 57 33.33 -48.31 21.24
C SER A 57 32.47 -47.75 22.38
N THR A 58 31.13 -47.75 22.23
CA THR A 58 30.18 -47.30 23.25
C THR A 58 29.36 -48.43 23.88
N SER A 59 29.62 -49.69 23.51
CA SER A 59 28.99 -50.87 24.09
C SER A 59 29.95 -51.62 25.01
N ASP A 60 30.06 -51.15 26.25
CA ASP A 60 30.44 -52.03 27.36
C ASP A 60 29.18 -52.66 27.95
N LEU A 61 29.28 -53.99 28.16
CA LEU A 61 28.41 -54.92 28.89
C LEU A 61 27.35 -55.70 28.08
N ASN A 62 27.75 -56.94 27.79
CA ASN A 62 26.99 -58.20 27.86
C ASN A 62 25.81 -58.40 26.91
N THR A 63 26.12 -59.01 25.76
CA THR A 63 25.39 -60.21 25.29
C THR A 63 26.24 -60.93 24.24
N SER A 64 26.83 -62.03 24.67
CA SER A 64 27.32 -63.11 23.81
C SER A 64 26.14 -63.65 22.99
N GLN A 65 26.41 -63.94 21.70
CA GLN A 65 25.47 -64.41 20.66
C GLN A 65 24.61 -63.33 19.98
N SER A 66 25.14 -62.74 18.91
CA SER A 66 24.42 -62.53 17.61
C SER A 66 25.18 -61.67 16.59
N ASN A 67 26.36 -61.12 16.92
CA ASN A 67 27.13 -60.27 15.99
C ASN A 67 27.94 -61.04 14.92
N LYS A 68 27.39 -62.11 14.35
CA LYS A 68 28.01 -62.86 13.23
C LYS A 68 27.42 -62.53 11.85
N ILE A 69 26.54 -61.54 11.75
CA ILE A 69 25.89 -61.17 10.49
C ILE A 69 26.23 -59.72 10.17
N PHE A 70 26.71 -59.47 8.94
CA PHE A 70 26.99 -58.18 8.27
C PHE A 70 28.45 -57.72 8.08
N LEU A 71 29.43 -58.63 8.06
CA LEU A 71 30.77 -58.32 7.52
C LEU A 71 31.02 -58.80 6.08
N ASN A 72 30.13 -59.60 5.48
CA ASN A 72 30.46 -60.30 4.22
C ASN A 72 29.86 -59.76 2.91
N ASN A 73 28.99 -58.75 2.90
CA ASN A 73 28.22 -58.46 1.67
C ASN A 73 28.51 -57.13 0.96
N VAL A 74 29.62 -56.43 1.27
CA VAL A 74 30.08 -55.30 0.43
C VAL A 74 31.60 -55.33 0.30
N SER A 75 32.16 -56.42 -0.18
CA SER A 75 33.45 -56.37 -0.88
C SER A 75 33.17 -55.92 -2.31
N PHE A 76 33.54 -54.68 -2.64
CA PHE A 76 33.65 -54.27 -4.03
C PHE A 76 34.88 -55.02 -4.58
N VAL A 77 34.66 -56.18 -5.21
CA VAL A 77 35.75 -56.97 -5.78
C VAL A 77 36.28 -56.18 -6.96
N GLN A 78 37.57 -55.85 -6.93
CA GLN A 78 38.24 -55.04 -7.94
C GLN A 78 38.15 -55.68 -9.36
N LYS A 79 37.91 -57.00 -9.43
CA LYS A 79 37.65 -57.74 -10.67
C LYS A 79 36.32 -57.39 -11.35
N ASP A 80 35.33 -56.84 -10.65
CA ASP A 80 34.04 -56.47 -11.26
C ASP A 80 34.09 -55.14 -12.03
N MET A 81 35.11 -54.30 -11.78
CA MET A 81 35.34 -53.08 -12.56
C MET A 81 36.10 -53.34 -13.86
N GLU A 82 36.90 -54.40 -13.93
CA GLU A 82 37.77 -54.67 -15.09
C GLU A 82 37.05 -55.42 -16.23
N SER A 83 35.89 -56.05 -15.96
CA SER A 83 35.16 -56.84 -16.96
C SER A 83 34.11 -56.07 -17.78
N THR A 84 33.80 -54.81 -17.45
CA THR A 84 32.73 -54.05 -18.11
C THR A 84 33.19 -52.98 -19.10
N TYR A 85 34.50 -52.67 -19.14
CA TYR A 85 35.05 -51.68 -20.07
C TYR A 85 35.65 -52.30 -21.33
N VAL A 86 34.80 -53.00 -22.08
CA VAL A 86 35.03 -53.22 -23.51
C VAL A 86 34.87 -51.88 -24.22
N ASN A 87 35.83 -51.52 -25.09
CA ASN A 87 35.86 -50.31 -25.92
C ASN A 87 34.49 -50.02 -26.58
N LYS A 88 33.62 -49.25 -25.91
CA LYS A 88 32.35 -48.77 -26.46
C LYS A 88 32.55 -47.33 -26.90
N THR A 89 32.55 -47.10 -28.21
CA THR A 89 32.84 -45.81 -28.85
C THR A 89 31.68 -44.81 -28.77
N ASP A 90 30.59 -45.12 -28.08
CA ASP A 90 29.35 -44.34 -28.13
C ASP A 90 29.03 -43.64 -26.79
N ALA A 91 28.95 -42.32 -26.83
CA ALA A 91 28.81 -41.45 -25.65
C ALA A 91 27.43 -41.57 -24.97
N THR A 92 26.45 -42.15 -25.66
CA THR A 92 25.09 -42.44 -25.17
C THR A 92 25.09 -43.52 -24.09
N ASN A 93 25.84 -44.60 -24.28
CA ASN A 93 25.94 -45.71 -23.32
C ASN A 93 26.56 -45.26 -21.97
N TYR A 94 27.58 -44.39 -22.03
CA TYR A 94 28.16 -43.78 -20.82
C TYR A 94 27.17 -42.90 -20.04
N LEU A 95 26.22 -42.27 -20.74
CA LEU A 95 25.22 -41.41 -20.13
C LEU A 95 24.15 -42.25 -19.41
N GLU A 96 23.78 -43.39 -19.99
CA GLU A 96 22.86 -44.36 -19.38
C GLU A 96 23.47 -44.97 -18.12
N ASP A 97 24.74 -45.41 -18.15
CA ASP A 97 25.44 -45.94 -16.98
C ASP A 97 25.55 -44.90 -15.86
N LEU A 98 25.81 -43.62 -16.19
CA LEU A 98 25.80 -42.52 -15.22
C LEU A 98 24.42 -42.28 -14.60
N ASN A 99 23.35 -42.40 -15.39
CA ASN A 99 21.98 -42.25 -14.91
C ASN A 99 21.60 -43.41 -13.98
N VAL A 100 22.01 -44.64 -14.29
CA VAL A 100 21.84 -45.82 -13.44
C VAL A 100 22.58 -45.62 -12.12
N VAL A 101 23.85 -45.21 -12.14
CA VAL A 101 24.63 -44.93 -10.92
C VAL A 101 23.96 -43.82 -10.09
N GLN A 102 23.49 -42.75 -10.72
CA GLN A 102 22.80 -41.66 -10.02
C GLN A 102 21.48 -42.12 -9.38
N ALA A 103 20.71 -42.97 -10.06
CA ALA A 103 19.48 -43.55 -9.54
C ALA A 103 19.75 -44.50 -8.35
N THR A 104 20.80 -45.31 -8.43
CA THR A 104 21.22 -46.20 -7.34
C THR A 104 21.67 -45.40 -6.12
N ILE A 105 22.44 -44.32 -6.29
CA ILE A 105 22.85 -43.43 -5.18
C ILE A 105 21.64 -42.78 -4.51
N LYS A 106 20.68 -42.24 -5.29
CA LYS A 106 19.45 -41.65 -4.73
C LYS A 106 18.65 -42.67 -3.93
N THR A 107 18.55 -43.90 -4.43
CA THR A 107 17.86 -45.00 -3.74
C THR A 107 18.56 -45.37 -2.43
N LEU A 108 19.89 -45.42 -2.40
CA LEU A 108 20.67 -45.69 -1.19
C LEU A 108 20.52 -44.59 -0.15
N ILE A 109 20.56 -43.31 -0.56
CA ILE A 109 20.34 -42.17 0.35
C ILE A 109 18.93 -42.21 0.94
N SER A 110 17.91 -42.54 0.12
CA SER A 110 16.54 -42.69 0.59
C SER A 110 16.41 -43.82 1.63
N LYS A 111 17.00 -44.99 1.36
CA LYS A 111 17.04 -46.12 2.30
C LYS A 111 17.78 -45.77 3.61
N ASP A 112 18.88 -45.02 3.53
CA ASP A 112 19.63 -44.55 4.71
C ASP A 112 18.80 -43.59 5.57
N ASN A 113 18.12 -42.62 4.93
CA ASN A 113 17.24 -41.68 5.63
C ASN A 113 16.07 -42.40 6.32
N LEU A 114 15.46 -43.40 5.65
CA LEU A 114 14.41 -44.22 6.23
C LEU A 114 14.92 -45.05 7.41
N PHE A 115 16.12 -45.63 7.29
CA PHE A 115 16.75 -46.36 8.38
C PHE A 115 17.04 -45.45 9.59
N ARG A 116 17.65 -44.28 9.37
CA ARG A 116 17.90 -43.28 10.43
C ARG A 116 16.60 -42.84 11.11
N LYS A 117 15.53 -42.64 10.33
CA LYS A 117 14.21 -42.29 10.86
C LYS A 117 13.66 -43.39 11.77
N ARG A 118 13.65 -44.65 11.30
CA ARG A 118 13.19 -45.80 12.10
C ARG A 118 14.01 -45.98 13.38
N GLU A 119 15.33 -45.83 13.30
CA GLU A 119 16.18 -45.98 14.48
C GLU A 119 15.97 -44.84 15.48
N SER A 120 15.81 -43.60 15.00
CA SER A 120 15.44 -42.46 15.83
C SER A 120 14.10 -42.68 16.53
N GLU A 121 13.10 -43.20 15.82
CA GLU A 121 11.78 -43.53 16.40
C GLU A 121 11.92 -44.64 17.46
N ARG A 122 12.68 -45.70 17.17
CA ARG A 122 12.95 -46.81 18.10
C ARG A 122 13.60 -46.31 19.39
N VAL A 123 14.66 -45.50 19.28
CA VAL A 123 15.34 -44.89 20.43
C VAL A 123 14.40 -43.98 21.21
N THR A 124 13.54 -43.21 20.52
CA THR A 124 12.55 -42.33 21.18
C THR A 124 11.55 -43.13 21.99
N VAL A 125 11.03 -44.23 21.45
CA VAL A 125 10.07 -45.12 22.15
C VAL A 125 10.73 -45.77 23.37
N ILE A 126 11.97 -46.26 23.23
CA ILE A 126 12.72 -46.84 24.36
C ILE A 126 12.96 -45.79 25.45
N PHE A 127 13.35 -44.58 25.07
CA PHE A 127 13.57 -43.48 26.00
C PHE A 127 12.27 -43.09 26.73
N GLN A 128 11.15 -42.97 26.01
CA GLN A 128 9.84 -42.69 26.60
C GLN A 128 9.43 -43.77 27.60
N LYS A 129 9.53 -45.05 27.23
CA LYS A 129 9.25 -46.17 28.15
C LYS A 129 10.12 -46.11 29.41
N LYS A 130 11.42 -45.86 29.27
CA LYS A 130 12.34 -45.69 30.42
C LYS A 130 11.98 -44.47 31.28
N TYR A 131 11.63 -43.34 30.68
CA TYR A 131 11.26 -42.12 31.39
C TYR A 131 9.94 -42.24 32.16
N THR A 132 8.98 -42.99 31.64
CA THR A 132 7.70 -43.26 32.33
C THR A 132 7.90 -44.24 33.47
N ASN A 133 8.59 -45.36 33.23
CA ASN A 133 8.62 -46.51 34.14
C ASN A 133 9.73 -46.43 35.20
N ASN A 134 10.78 -45.65 34.99
CA ASN A 134 11.91 -45.55 35.92
C ASN A 134 12.02 -44.13 36.52
N SER A 135 11.62 -44.01 37.79
CA SER A 135 11.63 -42.75 38.55
C SER A 135 13.04 -42.17 38.70
N ASN A 136 14.05 -42.99 38.98
CA ASN A 136 15.44 -42.58 39.13
C ASN A 136 16.03 -42.05 37.81
N PHE A 137 15.75 -42.74 36.69
CA PHE A 137 16.15 -42.28 35.37
C PHE A 137 15.50 -40.93 35.03
N ARG A 138 14.20 -40.80 35.28
CA ARG A 138 13.45 -39.55 35.09
C ARG A 138 14.03 -38.39 35.87
N GLU A 139 14.38 -38.59 37.14
CA GLU A 139 14.90 -37.50 37.99
C GLU A 139 16.33 -37.11 37.61
N LYS A 140 17.19 -38.08 37.26
CA LYS A 140 18.53 -37.81 36.70
C LYS A 140 18.43 -37.01 35.40
N GLU A 141 17.52 -37.37 34.51
CA GLU A 141 17.35 -36.71 33.22
C GLU A 141 16.75 -35.29 33.35
N LYS A 142 15.80 -35.07 34.27
CA LYS A 142 15.35 -33.72 34.63
C LYS A 142 16.50 -32.85 35.12
N THR A 143 17.36 -33.40 35.98
CA THR A 143 18.51 -32.69 36.54
C THR A 143 19.50 -32.32 35.43
N ARG A 144 19.84 -33.26 34.56
CA ARG A 144 20.70 -33.05 33.40
C ARG A 144 20.13 -32.00 32.43
N SER A 145 18.83 -32.06 32.15
CA SER A 145 18.17 -31.10 31.27
C SER A 145 18.15 -29.68 31.87
N ARG A 146 17.92 -29.57 33.19
CA ARG A 146 18.00 -28.29 33.91
C ARG A 146 19.40 -27.70 33.88
N THR A 147 20.43 -28.48 34.22
CA THR A 147 21.83 -28.01 34.24
C THR A 147 22.28 -27.60 32.84
N HIS A 148 22.01 -28.42 31.83
CA HIS A 148 22.31 -28.09 30.43
C HIS A 148 21.57 -26.82 29.98
N GLY A 149 20.29 -26.66 30.33
CA GLY A 149 19.52 -25.46 30.01
C GLY A 149 20.09 -24.19 30.66
N LEU A 150 20.52 -24.27 31.92
CA LEU A 150 21.17 -23.18 32.64
C LEU A 150 22.51 -22.80 32.02
N GLU A 151 23.34 -23.80 31.70
CA GLU A 151 24.63 -23.58 31.05
C GLU A 151 24.44 -22.92 29.68
N LYS A 152 23.46 -23.40 28.89
CA LYS A 152 23.13 -22.82 27.59
C LYS A 152 22.64 -21.37 27.72
N TYR A 153 21.88 -21.07 28.76
CA TYR A 153 21.43 -19.71 29.07
C TYR A 153 22.58 -18.78 29.51
N ARG A 154 23.57 -19.29 30.24
CA ARG A 154 24.78 -18.53 30.62
C ARG A 154 25.68 -18.26 29.42
N LYS A 155 25.94 -19.29 28.60
CA LYS A 155 26.93 -19.24 27.52
C LYS A 155 26.42 -18.57 26.25
N TYR A 156 25.17 -18.80 25.84
CA TYR A 156 24.69 -18.38 24.52
C TYR A 156 23.66 -17.24 24.58
N VAL A 157 24.03 -16.08 24.05
CA VAL A 157 23.15 -14.89 23.94
C VAL A 157 21.91 -15.19 23.10
N SER A 158 22.07 -15.92 21.98
CA SER A 158 20.98 -16.29 21.07
C SER A 158 19.90 -17.10 21.80
N PHE A 159 20.31 -18.06 22.63
CA PHE A 159 19.38 -18.87 23.43
C PHE A 159 18.62 -18.02 24.46
N ARG A 160 19.28 -17.03 25.09
CA ARG A 160 18.60 -16.08 26.00
C ARG A 160 17.54 -15.25 25.28
N GLN A 161 17.89 -14.69 24.12
CA GLN A 161 16.98 -13.88 23.32
C GLN A 161 15.79 -14.71 22.83
N GLU A 162 16.04 -15.93 22.36
CA GLU A 162 15.00 -16.85 21.91
C GLU A 162 14.05 -17.23 23.05
N LYS A 163 14.56 -17.60 24.23
CA LYS A 163 13.73 -17.89 25.41
C LYS A 163 12.90 -16.68 25.83
N LYS A 164 13.48 -15.48 25.81
CA LYS A 164 12.78 -14.22 26.12
C LYS A 164 11.67 -13.95 25.11
N GLN A 165 11.92 -14.17 23.82
CA GLN A 165 10.94 -13.96 22.77
C GLN A 165 9.80 -14.96 22.87
N ARG A 166 10.09 -16.25 23.05
CA ARG A 166 9.08 -17.31 23.24
C ARG A 166 8.18 -17.03 24.46
N SER A 167 8.78 -16.59 25.57
CA SER A 167 8.02 -16.19 26.77
C SER A 167 7.13 -14.98 26.50
N LYS A 168 7.66 -13.95 25.82
CA LYS A 168 6.89 -12.76 25.44
C LYS A 168 5.69 -13.11 24.55
N THR A 169 5.89 -13.95 23.53
CA THR A 169 4.79 -14.38 22.65
C THR A 169 3.75 -15.19 23.39
N TYR A 170 4.16 -16.10 24.29
CA TYR A 170 3.23 -16.88 25.11
C TYR A 170 2.39 -15.97 26.02
N ILE A 171 3.01 -15.02 26.73
CA ILE A 171 2.31 -14.10 27.64
C ILE A 171 1.34 -13.21 26.86
N LEU A 172 1.75 -12.67 25.70
CA LEU A 172 0.89 -11.86 24.85
C LEU A 172 -0.33 -12.67 24.38
N ASN A 173 -0.11 -13.88 23.88
CA ASN A 173 -1.19 -14.75 23.43
C ASN A 173 -2.16 -15.07 24.57
N LYS A 174 -1.62 -15.38 25.77
CA LYS A 174 -2.42 -15.61 26.97
C LYS A 174 -3.22 -14.37 27.38
N TYR A 175 -2.64 -13.17 27.27
CA TYR A 175 -3.31 -11.91 27.58
C TYR A 175 -4.46 -11.59 26.61
N HIS A 176 -4.33 -11.95 25.33
CA HIS A 176 -5.38 -11.74 24.35
C HIS A 176 -6.55 -12.71 24.52
N ASN A 177 -6.25 -13.99 24.76
CA ASN A 177 -7.26 -15.05 24.71
C ASN A 177 -7.86 -15.43 26.07
N ASN A 178 -7.25 -15.02 27.19
CA ASN A 178 -7.75 -15.34 28.53
C ASN A 178 -8.13 -14.05 29.29
N SER A 179 -9.43 -13.83 29.47
CA SER A 179 -10.00 -12.66 30.15
C SER A 179 -9.54 -12.53 31.61
N ASP A 180 -9.48 -13.64 32.35
CA ASP A 180 -9.13 -13.63 33.77
C ASP A 180 -7.66 -13.28 33.97
N PHE A 181 -6.78 -13.88 33.17
CA PHE A 181 -5.36 -13.54 33.16
C PHE A 181 -5.15 -12.06 32.82
N ARG A 182 -5.89 -11.54 31.83
CA ARG A 182 -5.85 -10.13 31.45
C ARG A 182 -6.28 -9.21 32.60
N ASN A 183 -7.40 -9.52 33.26
CA ASN A 183 -7.93 -8.72 34.35
C ASN A 183 -6.99 -8.74 35.57
N ARG A 184 -6.52 -9.92 35.99
CA ARG A 184 -5.53 -10.05 37.07
C ARG A 184 -4.25 -9.27 36.78
N THR A 185 -3.77 -9.34 35.54
CA THR A 185 -2.58 -8.59 35.11
C THR A 185 -2.81 -7.07 35.18
N LYS A 186 -3.98 -6.57 34.76
CA LYS A 186 -4.34 -5.14 34.88
C LYS A 186 -4.37 -4.69 36.33
N THR A 187 -5.05 -5.45 37.20
CA THR A 187 -5.16 -5.14 38.62
C THR A 187 -3.78 -5.10 39.28
N GLU A 188 -2.91 -6.07 38.99
CA GLU A 188 -1.56 -6.11 39.56
C GLU A 188 -0.67 -4.96 39.07
N VAL A 189 -0.77 -4.58 37.79
CA VAL A 189 -0.05 -3.41 37.26
C VAL A 189 -0.53 -2.12 37.93
N LEU A 190 -1.84 -1.95 38.11
CA LEU A 190 -2.41 -0.79 38.81
C LEU A 190 -1.97 -0.75 40.27
N ARG A 191 -2.03 -1.89 40.97
CA ARG A 191 -1.55 -2.01 42.35
C ARG A 191 -0.10 -1.54 42.45
N LYS A 192 0.80 -2.07 41.62
CA LYS A 192 2.22 -1.67 41.58
C LYS A 192 2.42 -0.19 41.25
N TYR A 193 1.59 0.37 40.36
CA TYR A 193 1.67 1.79 40.01
C TYR A 193 1.38 2.70 41.21
N TYR A 194 0.40 2.33 42.05
CA TYR A 194 0.04 3.11 43.24
C TYR A 194 0.95 2.84 44.44
N THR A 195 1.45 1.61 44.62
CA THR A 195 2.23 1.23 45.80
C THR A 195 3.74 1.43 45.66
N ASP A 196 4.29 1.32 44.43
CA ASP A 196 5.75 1.38 44.20
C ASP A 196 6.11 2.62 43.37
N ASN A 197 6.70 3.60 44.05
CA ASN A 197 7.08 4.87 43.44
C ASN A 197 8.15 4.69 42.33
N SER A 198 9.03 3.70 42.43
CA SER A 198 10.07 3.43 41.42
C SER A 198 9.46 2.92 40.11
N ILE A 199 8.44 2.04 40.21
CA ILE A 199 7.70 1.54 39.06
C ILE A 199 6.87 2.67 38.45
N ARG A 200 6.21 3.47 39.29
CA ARG A 200 5.44 4.64 38.86
C ARG A 200 6.28 5.60 38.02
N LEU A 201 7.44 6.01 38.53
CA LEU A 201 8.36 6.92 37.83
C LEU A 201 8.87 6.31 36.51
N LYS A 202 9.23 5.02 36.50
CA LYS A 202 9.65 4.33 35.27
C LYS A 202 8.53 4.28 34.22
N MET A 203 7.28 4.10 34.63
CA MET A 203 6.13 4.10 33.72
C MET A 203 5.86 5.50 33.15
N ILE A 204 5.90 6.54 33.99
CA ILE A 204 5.78 7.94 33.57
C ILE A 204 6.88 8.29 32.56
N GLN A 205 8.14 7.95 32.86
CA GLN A 205 9.26 8.24 31.95
C GLN A 205 9.12 7.55 30.60
N ARG A 206 8.63 6.31 30.57
CA ARG A 206 8.34 5.59 29.30
C ARG A 206 7.24 6.27 28.51
N ALA A 207 6.17 6.72 29.17
CA ALA A 207 5.09 7.46 28.52
C ALA A 207 5.60 8.79 27.93
N LEU A 208 6.42 9.54 28.68
CA LEU A 208 7.05 10.77 28.20
C LEU A 208 8.00 10.52 27.02
N ASN A 209 8.83 9.48 27.06
CA ASN A 209 9.69 9.10 25.95
C ASN A 209 8.88 8.68 24.71
N SER A 210 7.77 7.97 24.91
CA SER A 210 6.84 7.64 23.82
C SER A 210 6.21 8.90 23.23
N TYR A 211 5.87 9.89 24.05
CA TYR A 211 5.31 11.17 23.58
C TYR A 211 6.34 12.02 22.83
N ARG A 212 7.58 12.09 23.35
CA ARG A 212 8.71 12.77 22.70
C ARG A 212 9.06 12.13 21.35
N SER A 213 9.03 10.80 21.26
CA SER A 213 9.25 10.05 20.00
C SER A 213 8.03 9.97 19.09
N ASP A 214 6.84 10.34 19.57
CA ASP A 214 5.60 10.44 18.77
C ASP A 214 5.65 11.58 17.74
N ASN A 215 6.66 12.44 17.83
CA ASN A 215 6.93 13.53 16.89
C ASN A 215 7.62 13.09 15.59
N THR A 216 7.87 11.79 15.42
CA THR A 216 8.46 11.23 14.20
C THR A 216 7.58 11.52 12.98
N LEU A 217 8.22 11.98 11.88
CA LEU A 217 7.57 12.28 10.61
C LEU A 217 6.64 11.16 10.13
N MET A 218 7.05 9.90 10.32
CA MET A 218 6.26 8.70 9.99
C MET A 218 4.91 8.65 10.71
N LYS A 219 4.87 8.87 12.03
CA LYS A 219 3.60 8.82 12.79
C LYS A 219 2.72 10.05 12.52
N ARG A 220 3.30 11.24 12.32
CA ARG A 220 2.55 12.42 11.86
C ARG A 220 1.90 12.17 10.49
N ASN A 221 2.61 11.53 9.57
CA ASN A 221 2.07 11.17 8.27
C ASN A 221 0.94 10.13 8.40
N SER A 222 1.11 9.10 9.24
CA SER A 222 0.05 8.12 9.53
C SER A 222 -1.20 8.76 10.15
N ARG A 223 -1.06 9.71 11.08
CA ARG A 223 -2.21 10.48 11.63
C ARG A 223 -2.87 11.34 10.56
N ARG A 224 -2.09 12.01 9.70
CA ARG A 224 -2.60 12.80 8.58
C ARG A 224 -3.40 11.93 7.61
N LEU A 225 -2.87 10.78 7.21
CA LEU A 225 -3.53 9.82 6.33
C LEU A 225 -4.81 9.25 6.95
N TYR A 226 -4.77 8.89 8.24
CA TYR A 226 -5.95 8.44 8.98
C TYR A 226 -7.05 9.52 9.01
N ASN A 227 -6.69 10.75 9.36
CA ASN A 227 -7.63 11.88 9.38
C ASN A 227 -8.18 12.21 8.00
N GLN A 228 -7.35 12.11 6.95
CA GLN A 228 -7.77 12.30 5.57
C GLN A 228 -8.78 11.24 5.15
N ARG A 229 -8.52 9.95 5.43
CA ARG A 229 -9.48 8.86 5.20
C ARG A 229 -10.79 9.09 5.94
N LYS A 230 -10.74 9.51 7.20
CA LYS A 230 -11.94 9.82 8.00
C LYS A 230 -12.78 10.95 7.37
N ARG A 231 -12.13 12.00 6.86
CA ARG A 231 -12.82 13.10 6.13
C ARG A 231 -13.45 12.61 4.83
N ILE A 232 -12.74 11.78 4.06
CA ILE A 232 -13.25 11.20 2.81
C ILE A 232 -14.47 10.32 3.09
N LEU A 233 -14.40 9.43 4.09
CA LEU A 233 -15.51 8.60 4.53
C LEU A 233 -16.71 9.44 4.97
N LYS A 234 -16.49 10.48 5.77
CA LYS A 234 -17.56 11.40 6.20
C LYS A 234 -18.20 12.14 5.02
N LYS A 235 -17.40 12.55 4.03
CA LYS A 235 -17.90 13.16 2.80
C LYS A 235 -18.71 12.17 1.97
N TYR A 236 -18.24 10.92 1.87
CA TYR A 236 -18.94 9.86 1.16
C TYR A 236 -20.26 9.52 1.83
N THR A 237 -20.32 9.38 3.16
CA THR A 237 -21.56 9.14 3.89
C THR A 237 -22.55 10.29 3.76
N ILE A 238 -22.08 11.55 3.78
CA ILE A 238 -22.93 12.72 3.51
C ILE A 238 -23.48 12.66 2.08
N ILE A 239 -22.64 12.44 1.07
CA ILE A 239 -23.07 12.32 -0.34
C ILE A 239 -24.05 11.16 -0.52
N GLN A 240 -23.83 10.04 0.15
CA GLN A 240 -24.70 8.87 0.11
C GLN A 240 -26.03 9.13 0.84
N SER A 241 -26.04 9.91 1.92
CA SER A 241 -27.27 10.38 2.58
C SER A 241 -28.07 11.38 1.71
N HIS A 242 -27.40 12.11 0.83
CA HIS A 242 -28.05 12.97 -0.18
C HIS A 242 -28.54 12.20 -1.42
N LYS A 243 -28.28 10.88 -1.53
CA LYS A 243 -28.63 10.11 -2.74
C LYS A 243 -30.09 9.65 -2.84
N CYS A 244 -30.96 9.87 -1.85
CA CYS A 244 -32.41 9.90 -2.11
C CYS A 244 -33.24 10.30 -0.88
N THR A 245 -34.03 11.36 -1.01
CA THR A 245 -35.45 11.31 -0.65
C THR A 245 -36.21 12.12 -1.70
N ILE A 246 -37.35 11.60 -2.15
CA ILE A 246 -38.28 12.19 -3.15
C ILE A 246 -38.53 13.70 -2.91
N LYS A 247 -38.48 14.13 -1.64
CA LYS A 247 -38.56 15.53 -1.20
C LYS A 247 -37.56 16.48 -1.89
N HIS A 248 -36.35 16.06 -2.23
CA HIS A 248 -35.37 16.94 -2.90
C HIS A 248 -35.70 17.21 -4.37
N ARG A 249 -36.33 16.26 -5.06
CA ARG A 249 -36.77 16.44 -6.45
C ARG A 249 -37.92 17.43 -6.49
N ASP A 250 -38.90 17.29 -5.61
CA ASP A 250 -40.06 18.19 -5.54
C ASP A 250 -39.64 19.59 -5.11
N LEU A 251 -38.75 19.72 -4.12
CA LEU A 251 -38.17 21.02 -3.74
C LEU A 251 -37.40 21.67 -4.90
N TYR A 252 -36.65 20.89 -5.68
CA TYR A 252 -35.95 21.39 -6.86
C TYR A 252 -36.92 21.84 -7.95
N ILE A 253 -37.91 21.01 -8.29
CA ILE A 253 -38.94 21.33 -9.30
C ILE A 253 -39.73 22.57 -8.88
N ASN A 254 -40.14 22.66 -7.61
CA ASN A 254 -40.85 23.82 -7.06
C ASN A 254 -39.99 25.08 -7.11
N SER A 255 -38.70 24.97 -6.75
CA SER A 255 -37.75 26.09 -6.84
C SER A 255 -37.53 26.54 -8.30
N LEU A 256 -37.44 25.59 -9.23
CA LEU A 256 -37.28 25.85 -10.66
C LEU A 256 -38.53 26.52 -11.26
N ASN A 257 -39.73 26.03 -10.89
CA ASN A 257 -40.99 26.61 -11.33
C ASN A 257 -41.16 28.03 -10.77
N ARG A 258 -40.85 28.24 -9.49
CA ARG A 258 -40.84 29.57 -8.87
C ARG A 258 -39.85 30.51 -9.56
N PHE A 259 -38.65 30.04 -9.87
CA PHE A 259 -37.66 30.81 -10.62
C PHE A 259 -38.19 31.21 -12.00
N ARG A 260 -38.75 30.25 -12.76
CA ARG A 260 -39.37 30.50 -14.07
C ARG A 260 -40.49 31.53 -14.01
N GLN A 261 -41.34 31.47 -12.99
CA GLN A 261 -42.39 32.48 -12.77
C GLN A 261 -41.79 33.87 -12.50
N ILE A 262 -40.76 33.97 -11.66
CA ILE A 262 -40.09 35.24 -11.35
C ILE A 262 -39.48 35.88 -12.59
N ILE A 263 -38.84 35.09 -13.46
CA ILE A 263 -38.16 35.61 -14.65
C ILE A 263 -39.09 35.85 -15.84
N ARG A 264 -40.36 35.42 -15.76
CA ARG A 264 -41.34 35.53 -16.86
C ARG A 264 -41.56 36.97 -17.32
N GLU A 265 -41.61 37.90 -16.38
CA GLU A 265 -41.81 39.34 -16.65
C GLU A 265 -40.52 40.08 -17.04
N GLY A 266 -39.37 39.39 -17.11
CA GLY A 266 -38.09 40.04 -17.38
C GLY A 266 -37.66 41.03 -16.28
N PRO A 267 -36.44 41.59 -16.38
CA PRO A 267 -35.95 42.58 -15.43
C PRO A 267 -36.36 44.01 -15.82
N ASP A 268 -37.65 44.26 -16.05
CA ASP A 268 -38.12 45.55 -16.61
C ASP A 268 -38.27 46.66 -15.57
N TYR A 269 -37.95 46.39 -14.31
CA TYR A 269 -38.11 47.35 -13.21
C TYR A 269 -36.80 48.06 -12.90
N ILE A 270 -36.72 49.34 -13.27
CA ILE A 270 -35.50 50.14 -13.09
C ILE A 270 -35.49 50.76 -11.70
N CYS A 271 -34.46 50.44 -10.90
CA CYS A 271 -34.27 51.07 -9.60
C CYS A 271 -33.85 52.54 -9.75
N ILE A 272 -34.57 53.49 -9.15
CA ILE A 272 -34.22 54.92 -9.19
C ILE A 272 -32.82 55.23 -8.64
N SER A 273 -32.34 54.41 -7.69
CA SER A 273 -31.07 54.61 -6.99
C SER A 273 -29.85 54.14 -7.76
N CYS A 274 -29.88 52.89 -8.21
CA CYS A 274 -28.74 52.24 -8.88
C CYS A 274 -28.92 52.09 -10.40
N ARG A 275 -30.10 52.44 -10.94
CA ARG A 275 -30.50 52.32 -12.36
C ARG A 275 -30.32 50.95 -12.99
N LEU A 276 -30.26 49.91 -12.16
CA LEU A 276 -30.26 48.54 -12.65
C LEU A 276 -31.68 48.11 -12.98
N ALA A 277 -31.80 47.48 -14.14
CA ALA A 277 -32.93 46.70 -14.57
C ALA A 277 -33.02 45.43 -13.70
N LEU A 278 -34.15 45.27 -12.99
CA LEU A 278 -34.35 44.24 -11.96
C LEU A 278 -35.72 43.57 -12.12
N PHE A 279 -35.87 42.38 -11.56
CA PHE A 279 -37.15 41.66 -11.56
C PHE A 279 -38.13 42.26 -10.54
N ARG A 280 -39.43 42.09 -10.78
CA ARG A 280 -40.52 42.60 -9.90
C ARG A 280 -40.31 42.26 -8.42
N ASN A 281 -39.84 41.04 -8.13
CA ASN A 281 -39.63 40.57 -6.77
C ASN A 281 -38.42 41.21 -6.05
N GLN A 282 -37.53 41.90 -6.78
CA GLN A 282 -36.34 42.57 -6.25
C GLN A 282 -36.58 44.07 -5.97
N VAL A 283 -37.69 44.62 -6.45
CA VAL A 283 -38.04 46.04 -6.31
C VAL A 283 -39.25 46.24 -5.40
N MET A 284 -39.40 47.45 -4.90
CA MET A 284 -40.54 47.94 -4.14
C MET A 284 -40.98 49.29 -4.73
N PRO A 285 -42.28 49.64 -4.66
CA PRO A 285 -42.73 50.96 -5.04
C PRO A 285 -42.06 52.00 -4.12
N PHE A 286 -41.49 53.03 -4.72
CA PHE A 286 -40.85 54.11 -3.98
C PHE A 286 -41.88 55.20 -3.67
N VAL A 287 -42.17 55.39 -2.39
CA VAL A 287 -43.09 56.42 -1.89
C VAL A 287 -42.27 57.43 -1.10
N GLU A 288 -42.15 58.64 -1.63
CA GLU A 288 -41.28 59.71 -1.13
C GLU A 288 -41.51 60.03 0.36
N GLU A 289 -42.77 60.29 0.70
CA GLU A 289 -43.23 60.69 2.04
C GLU A 289 -42.81 59.68 3.13
N LYS A 290 -42.71 58.40 2.76
CA LYS A 290 -42.34 57.33 3.69
C LYS A 290 -40.86 57.36 4.07
N TYR A 291 -40.01 57.91 3.19
CA TYR A 291 -38.55 57.77 3.28
C TYR A 291 -37.83 59.10 3.54
N ILE A 292 -38.45 60.25 3.26
CA ILE A 292 -37.97 61.56 3.67
C ILE A 292 -38.50 61.87 5.09
N LYS A 293 -37.93 61.23 6.12
CA LYS A 293 -38.14 61.64 7.53
C LYS A 293 -36.99 62.53 8.01
N GLN A 294 -37.28 63.42 8.97
CA GLN A 294 -36.45 64.59 9.34
C GLN A 294 -34.98 64.31 9.74
N ASN A 295 -34.61 63.08 10.09
CA ASN A 295 -33.27 62.73 10.63
C ASN A 295 -32.30 62.05 9.62
N MET A 296 -32.30 62.47 8.37
CA MET A 296 -31.35 62.04 7.31
C MET A 296 -30.28 63.12 7.08
N THR A 297 -29.04 62.73 6.78
CA THR A 297 -27.96 63.68 6.44
C THR A 297 -28.30 64.45 5.16
N ASN A 298 -27.86 65.71 5.06
CA ASN A 298 -28.17 66.61 3.93
C ASN A 298 -27.79 66.01 2.57
N GLU A 299 -26.69 65.25 2.51
CA GLU A 299 -26.24 64.55 1.29
C GLU A 299 -27.20 63.46 0.84
N ILE A 300 -27.73 62.65 1.78
CA ILE A 300 -28.67 61.58 1.46
C ILE A 300 -30.05 62.16 1.13
N LYS A 301 -30.47 63.25 1.79
CA LYS A 301 -31.69 63.99 1.42
C LYS A 301 -31.60 64.55 -0.01
N LYS A 302 -30.49 65.24 -0.34
CA LYS A 302 -30.22 65.75 -1.70
C LYS A 302 -30.16 64.62 -2.74
N HIS A 303 -29.62 63.46 -2.36
CA HIS A 303 -29.57 62.28 -3.23
C HIS A 303 -30.94 61.64 -3.49
N ILE A 304 -31.78 61.53 -2.46
CA ILE A 304 -33.15 61.05 -2.63
C ILE A 304 -33.93 62.05 -3.50
N GLN A 305 -33.72 63.35 -3.26
CA GLN A 305 -34.32 64.42 -4.06
C GLN A 305 -33.91 64.36 -5.54
N SER A 306 -32.63 64.05 -5.84
CA SER A 306 -32.15 63.90 -7.21
C SER A 306 -32.78 62.74 -7.99
N TYR A 307 -33.52 61.84 -7.33
CA TYR A 307 -34.29 60.79 -8.02
C TYR A 307 -35.62 61.31 -8.59
N PHE A 308 -36.09 62.48 -8.17
CA PHE A 308 -37.36 63.02 -8.63
C PHE A 308 -37.28 63.74 -9.97
N ASP A 309 -36.14 64.40 -10.24
CA ASP A 309 -35.90 65.17 -11.47
C ASP A 309 -35.80 64.31 -12.73
N TYR A 310 -35.75 62.98 -12.59
CA TYR A 310 -35.63 62.03 -13.69
C TYR A 310 -36.86 61.12 -13.77
N SER A 311 -37.99 61.64 -14.25
CA SER A 311 -38.93 60.99 -15.18
C SER A 311 -40.30 61.65 -15.11
N SER A 312 -40.89 61.90 -16.28
CA SER A 312 -42.21 62.48 -16.51
C SER A 312 -43.31 61.80 -15.69
N SER A 313 -44.11 62.67 -15.09
CA SER A 313 -45.35 62.58 -14.30
C SER A 313 -46.33 61.39 -14.35
N LYS A 314 -46.05 60.20 -14.93
CA LYS A 314 -47.06 59.12 -15.01
C LYS A 314 -46.63 57.67 -14.74
N GLU A 315 -45.35 57.36 -14.51
CA GLU A 315 -44.92 55.97 -14.21
C GLU A 315 -44.55 55.74 -12.74
N GLN A 316 -45.04 54.63 -12.18
CA GLN A 316 -44.72 54.18 -10.82
C GLN A 316 -43.19 54.04 -10.64
N LYS A 317 -42.62 54.77 -9.68
CA LYS A 317 -41.18 54.71 -9.37
C LYS A 317 -40.84 53.47 -8.54
N TRP A 318 -39.73 52.82 -8.87
CA TRP A 318 -39.27 51.59 -8.22
C TRP A 318 -37.91 51.75 -7.55
N ILE A 319 -37.73 51.13 -6.38
CA ILE A 319 -36.44 51.04 -5.69
C ILE A 319 -36.11 49.59 -5.37
N CYS A 320 -34.85 49.18 -5.58
CA CYS A 320 -34.43 47.83 -5.23
C CYS A 320 -34.33 47.66 -3.71
N LYS A 321 -34.62 46.45 -3.23
CA LYS A 321 -34.60 46.13 -1.78
C LYS A 321 -33.27 46.46 -1.11
N LEU A 322 -32.15 46.22 -1.81
CA LEU A 322 -30.80 46.53 -1.30
C LEU A 322 -30.57 48.03 -1.09
N CYS A 323 -30.94 48.86 -2.07
CA CYS A 323 -30.81 50.31 -1.95
C CYS A 323 -31.77 50.84 -0.87
N LEU A 324 -32.99 50.31 -0.83
CA LEU A 324 -33.99 50.66 0.17
C LEU A 324 -33.50 50.36 1.60
N ASP A 325 -32.91 49.19 1.84
CA ASP A 325 -32.40 48.81 3.15
C ASP A 325 -31.24 49.72 3.61
N LYS A 326 -30.41 50.19 2.69
CA LYS A 326 -29.36 51.17 2.99
C LYS A 326 -29.92 52.55 3.32
N ILE A 327 -30.91 53.01 2.55
CA ILE A 327 -31.62 54.27 2.82
C ILE A 327 -32.31 54.23 4.19
N LYS A 328 -33.00 53.13 4.53
CA LYS A 328 -33.60 52.94 5.87
C LYS A 328 -32.57 53.01 7.01
N LYS A 329 -31.35 52.53 6.76
CA LYS A 329 -30.22 52.60 7.69
C LYS A 329 -29.48 53.94 7.67
N LYS A 330 -30.00 54.93 6.94
CA LYS A 330 -29.39 56.26 6.77
C LYS A 330 -27.98 56.19 6.17
N GLN A 331 -27.75 55.23 5.28
CA GLN A 331 -26.47 55.02 4.59
C GLN A 331 -26.65 55.19 3.09
N MET A 332 -25.59 55.69 2.42
CA MET A 332 -25.52 55.73 0.97
C MET A 332 -25.54 54.29 0.40
N PRO A 333 -26.45 53.95 -0.53
CA PRO A 333 -26.39 52.67 -1.21
C PRO A 333 -25.08 52.53 -1.99
N SER A 334 -24.36 51.43 -1.77
CA SER A 334 -23.04 51.22 -2.41
C SER A 334 -23.11 51.21 -3.93
N ARG A 335 -24.26 50.82 -4.50
CA ARG A 335 -24.52 50.76 -5.94
C ARG A 335 -25.22 52.01 -6.48
N ALA A 336 -25.41 53.04 -5.67
CA ALA A 336 -26.04 54.27 -6.12
C ALA A 336 -25.16 54.94 -7.19
N ILE A 337 -25.80 55.51 -8.22
CA ILE A 337 -25.10 56.29 -9.26
C ILE A 337 -24.22 57.38 -8.64
N MET A 338 -24.74 58.05 -7.61
CA MET A 338 -24.02 59.14 -6.93
C MET A 338 -22.81 58.66 -6.11
N ASN A 339 -22.71 57.36 -5.82
CA ASN A 339 -21.53 56.77 -5.19
C ASN A 339 -20.40 56.52 -6.20
N LYS A 340 -20.06 57.55 -7.01
CA LYS A 340 -19.02 57.50 -8.06
C LYS A 340 -19.24 56.38 -9.11
N LEU A 341 -20.49 55.93 -9.28
CA LEU A 341 -20.89 54.93 -10.28
C LEU A 341 -21.66 55.55 -11.45
N LYS A 342 -21.71 56.89 -11.53
CA LYS A 342 -22.26 57.60 -12.68
C LYS A 342 -21.43 57.26 -13.90
N VAL A 343 -22.04 56.54 -14.83
CA VAL A 343 -21.43 56.27 -16.13
C VAL A 343 -21.36 57.60 -16.88
N CYS A 344 -20.19 57.95 -17.40
CA CYS A 344 -20.04 59.12 -18.27
C CYS A 344 -20.96 58.95 -19.48
N GLU A 345 -21.51 60.07 -19.98
CA GLU A 345 -22.25 60.01 -21.23
C GLU A 345 -21.38 59.44 -22.33
N VAL A 346 -21.97 58.56 -23.14
CA VAL A 346 -21.27 57.97 -24.29
C VAL A 346 -20.83 59.11 -25.19
N LEU A 347 -19.52 59.22 -25.41
CA LEU A 347 -18.92 60.23 -26.28
C LEU A 347 -19.64 60.23 -27.65
N SER A 348 -19.85 61.41 -28.21
CA SER A 348 -20.64 61.61 -29.42
C SER A 348 -20.13 60.78 -30.61
N GLU A 349 -18.83 60.55 -30.64
CA GLU A 349 -18.06 59.75 -31.57
C GLU A 349 -18.44 58.27 -31.45
N LEU A 350 -18.60 57.76 -30.23
CA LEU A 350 -18.98 56.37 -29.96
C LEU A 350 -20.46 56.09 -30.25
N LYS A 351 -21.31 57.13 -30.23
CA LYS A 351 -22.73 57.00 -30.64
C LYS A 351 -22.87 56.69 -32.14
N LYS A 352 -21.97 57.24 -32.97
CA LYS A 352 -21.94 57.10 -34.43
C LYS A 352 -21.45 55.73 -34.92
N LEU A 353 -20.82 54.93 -34.06
CA LEU A 353 -20.30 53.61 -34.43
C LEU A 353 -21.43 52.67 -34.87
N ASN A 354 -21.16 51.89 -35.90
CA ASN A 354 -22.05 50.84 -36.36
C ASN A 354 -22.02 49.64 -35.39
N ASN A 355 -22.94 48.69 -35.58
CA ASN A 355 -23.05 47.52 -34.69
C ASN A 355 -21.78 46.65 -34.66
N LEU A 356 -21.03 46.57 -35.75
CA LEU A 356 -19.78 45.80 -35.83
C LEU A 356 -18.67 46.49 -35.02
N GLU A 357 -18.47 47.78 -35.24
CA GLU A 357 -17.46 48.60 -34.55
C GLU A 357 -17.69 48.62 -33.04
N LYS A 358 -18.95 48.78 -32.61
CA LYS A 358 -19.34 48.68 -31.19
C LYS A 358 -18.92 47.35 -30.56
N HIS A 359 -18.99 46.25 -31.31
CA HIS A 359 -18.54 44.94 -30.82
C HIS A 359 -17.01 44.84 -30.76
N LEU A 360 -16.28 45.45 -31.69
CA LEU A 360 -14.81 45.42 -31.72
C LEU A 360 -14.18 46.20 -30.57
N ILE A 361 -14.82 47.28 -30.11
CA ILE A 361 -14.31 48.11 -29.01
C ILE A 361 -14.83 47.69 -27.62
N ALA A 362 -15.79 46.78 -27.55
CA ALA A 362 -16.36 46.36 -26.28
C ALA A 362 -15.33 45.53 -25.49
N LEU A 363 -14.97 45.98 -24.28
CA LEU A 363 -14.09 45.30 -23.32
C LEU A 363 -14.57 43.90 -22.89
N ARG A 364 -15.79 43.49 -23.26
CA ARG A 364 -16.30 42.13 -23.04
C ARG A 364 -15.81 41.20 -24.14
N LEU A 365 -14.72 40.49 -23.81
CA LEU A 365 -14.28 39.20 -24.35
C LEU A 365 -15.24 38.61 -25.41
N PRO A 366 -14.86 38.65 -26.71
CA PRO A 366 -15.53 37.93 -27.79
C PRO A 366 -15.81 36.45 -27.46
N PHE A 367 -15.06 35.89 -26.52
CA PHE A 367 -15.14 34.52 -26.04
C PHE A 367 -16.48 34.11 -25.40
N MET A 368 -17.31 35.03 -24.90
CA MET A 368 -18.64 34.63 -24.38
C MET A 368 -19.69 34.38 -25.47
N LYS A 369 -19.50 34.89 -26.68
CA LYS A 369 -20.42 34.68 -27.82
C LYS A 369 -19.89 33.63 -28.80
N VAL A 370 -18.57 33.40 -28.86
CA VAL A 370 -17.95 32.36 -29.71
C VAL A 370 -18.30 30.93 -29.23
N ILE A 371 -18.66 30.72 -27.96
CA ILE A 371 -18.99 29.38 -27.42
C ILE A 371 -20.35 28.85 -27.92
N ASN A 372 -21.17 29.65 -28.59
CA ASN A 372 -22.41 29.20 -29.23
C ASN A 372 -22.24 28.81 -30.72
N LEU A 373 -21.01 28.62 -31.19
CA LEU A 373 -20.76 27.94 -32.47
C LEU A 373 -20.83 26.43 -32.28
N THR A 374 -22.06 25.90 -32.39
CA THR A 374 -22.45 24.50 -32.62
C THR A 374 -21.58 23.42 -31.99
N SER A 375 -21.81 23.10 -30.72
CA SER A 375 -21.46 21.78 -30.19
C SER A 375 -22.43 20.73 -30.76
N GLY A 376 -21.89 19.76 -31.52
CA GLY A 376 -22.39 18.39 -31.44
C GLY A 376 -22.70 17.60 -32.72
N LYS A 377 -22.84 18.18 -33.93
CA LYS A 377 -23.19 17.36 -35.14
C LYS A 377 -22.54 17.73 -36.48
N LEU A 378 -21.93 18.91 -36.64
CA LEU A 378 -21.34 19.33 -37.92
C LEU A 378 -19.85 18.97 -38.10
N SER A 379 -19.13 18.64 -37.02
CA SER A 379 -17.70 18.34 -37.08
C SER A 379 -17.36 16.98 -37.72
N SER A 380 -18.28 16.02 -37.77
CA SER A 380 -18.00 14.68 -38.31
C SER A 380 -18.15 14.56 -39.82
N ARG A 381 -18.86 15.49 -40.48
CA ARG A 381 -19.12 15.44 -41.93
C ARG A 381 -18.08 16.16 -42.80
N LEU A 382 -17.20 16.97 -42.20
CA LEU A 382 -16.15 17.68 -42.93
C LEU A 382 -14.80 16.95 -42.93
N ALA A 383 -14.67 15.82 -42.22
CA ALA A 383 -13.45 15.02 -42.18
C ALA A 383 -13.44 13.82 -43.16
N GLN A 384 -14.43 13.74 -44.05
CA GLN A 384 -14.57 12.63 -45.02
C GLN A 384 -14.82 13.13 -46.46
N LYS A 385 -14.27 14.28 -46.85
CA LYS A 385 -14.13 14.64 -48.26
C LYS A 385 -12.70 15.06 -48.56
#